data_AF-A0A1S3GWU8-F1
#
_entry.id   AF-A0A1S3GWU8-F1
#
_cell.length_a   1.000
_cell.length_b   1.000
_cell.length_c   1.000
_cell.angle_alpha   90.00
_cell.angle_beta   90.00
_cell.angle_gamma   90.00
#
_symmetry.space_group_name_H-M   'P 1'
#
loop_
_entity.id
_entity.type
_entity.pdbx_description
1 polymer ?
#
loop_
_entity_poly.entity_id
_entity_poly.type
_entity_poly.pdbx_seq_one_letter_code
_entity_poly.pdbx_strand_id
1 'polypeptide(L)'
;ADLNWGPSGEEAGAGSGGSSGSSFYGVSSQYESLEHMTLTCSSKVCSFGKQVVEKVETERAQLEDGRFVYRLLRSPMCEYLVNFLHKLRQLPERYMMNSVLENFTILQVVTNRDTQELLLCTAYVFEVSTSEHGAQHHIYRLVRD
;
A
#
# COMPACT_ATOMS: atom_id res chain seq x y z
N ALA A 1 -15.25 5.64 -22.17
CA ALA A 1 -15.22 6.80 -21.26
C ALA A 1 -13.87 6.79 -20.58
N ASP A 2 -12.96 7.67 -20.99
CA ASP A 2 -11.62 7.78 -20.43
C ASP A 2 -11.72 8.32 -19.01
N LEU A 3 -11.86 7.42 -18.04
CA LEU A 3 -11.69 7.77 -16.64
C LEU A 3 -10.19 7.95 -16.43
N ASN A 4 -9.74 9.21 -16.37
CA ASN A 4 -8.37 9.53 -16.03
C ASN A 4 -8.09 9.07 -14.59
N TRP A 5 -7.39 7.93 -14.47
CA TRP A 5 -6.92 7.33 -13.21
C TRP A 5 -5.48 7.73 -12.87
N GLY A 6 -4.84 8.54 -13.72
CA GLY A 6 -3.52 9.10 -13.46
C GLY A 6 -3.57 10.30 -12.51
N PRO A 7 -2.45 10.65 -11.85
CA PRO A 7 -2.33 11.90 -11.14
C PRO A 7 -2.45 13.06 -12.13
N SER A 8 -3.41 13.95 -11.90
CA SER A 8 -3.47 15.23 -12.60
C SER A 8 -2.22 16.03 -12.23
N GLY A 9 -1.49 16.55 -13.21
CA GLY A 9 -0.34 17.40 -12.96
C GLY A 9 -0.74 18.66 -12.19
N GLU A 10 0.13 19.05 -11.24
CA GLU A 10 0.10 20.29 -10.45
C GLU A 10 -0.98 20.37 -9.36
N GLU A 11 -0.57 20.28 -8.08
CA GLU A 11 -0.48 21.44 -7.19
C GLU A 11 0.05 21.03 -5.81
N ALA A 12 1.11 21.73 -5.39
CA ALA A 12 1.58 21.74 -4.01
C ALA A 12 0.68 22.68 -3.21
N GLY A 13 0.09 22.22 -2.10
CA GLY A 13 -0.75 23.12 -1.31
C GLY A 13 -1.34 22.51 -0.05
N ALA A 14 -0.71 22.85 1.07
CA ALA A 14 -1.22 22.95 2.44
C ALA A 14 -2.61 22.37 2.75
N GLY A 15 -2.63 21.44 3.70
CA GLY A 15 -3.84 21.03 4.39
C GLY A 15 -4.55 22.21 5.05
N SER A 16 -5.86 22.25 4.89
CA SER A 16 -6.76 22.99 5.77
C SER A 16 -8.03 22.18 6.00
N GLY A 17 -8.35 21.99 7.27
CA GLY A 17 -9.52 21.24 7.72
C GLY A 17 -10.81 22.03 7.52
N GLY A 18 -11.85 21.33 7.08
CA GLY A 18 -13.24 21.78 7.08
C GLY A 18 -14.15 20.59 7.34
N SER A 19 -14.94 20.68 8.40
CA SER A 19 -15.70 19.60 9.02
C SER A 19 -16.87 19.08 8.18
N SER A 20 -16.71 17.86 7.67
CA SER A 20 -17.72 16.79 7.68
C SER A 20 -16.91 15.51 7.94
N GLY A 21 -17.34 14.62 8.85
CA GLY A 21 -16.51 13.55 9.44
C GLY A 21 -15.61 12.82 8.42
N SER A 22 -14.35 13.27 8.31
CA SER A 22 -13.39 12.73 7.36
C SER A 22 -12.97 11.35 7.85
N SER A 23 -13.35 10.32 7.11
CA SER A 23 -12.96 8.94 7.42
C SER A 23 -11.45 8.80 7.24
N PHE A 24 -10.77 8.23 8.23
CA PHE A 24 -9.34 8.00 8.18
C PHE A 24 -9.01 6.75 7.34
N TYR A 25 -8.19 6.93 6.30
CA TYR A 25 -7.65 5.84 5.49
C TYR A 25 -6.17 5.64 5.84
N GLY A 26 -5.84 4.46 6.38
CA GLY A 26 -4.47 4.16 6.77
C GLY A 26 -4.14 2.69 6.70
N VAL A 27 -2.84 2.42 6.66
CA VAL A 27 -2.25 1.08 6.63
C VAL A 27 -1.50 0.89 7.93
N SER A 28 -1.62 -0.30 8.52
CA SER A 28 -0.76 -0.71 9.63
C SER A 28 -0.02 -1.96 9.23
N SER A 29 1.27 -2.03 9.53
CA SER A 29 2.10 -3.20 9.27
C SER A 29 3.03 -3.47 10.45
N GLN A 30 3.30 -4.75 10.67
CA GLN A 30 4.18 -5.23 11.72
C GLN A 30 5.14 -6.26 11.14
N TYR A 31 6.40 -6.14 11.51
CA TYR A 31 7.47 -7.06 11.11
C TYR A 31 8.23 -7.52 12.34
N GLU A 32 8.95 -8.62 12.20
CA GLU A 32 9.71 -9.22 13.28
C GLU A 32 11.01 -9.80 12.76
N SER A 33 12.09 -9.68 13.54
CA SER A 33 13.41 -10.20 13.22
C SER A 33 14.13 -10.71 14.47
N LEU A 34 15.08 -11.62 14.27
CA LEU A 34 16.01 -12.06 15.31
C LEU A 34 17.22 -11.13 15.46
N GLU A 35 17.47 -10.29 14.45
CA GLU A 35 18.61 -9.38 14.40
C GLU A 35 18.16 -7.92 14.56
N HIS A 36 18.92 -7.16 15.35
CA HIS A 36 18.65 -5.74 15.54
C HIS A 36 19.13 -4.93 14.34
N MET A 37 18.17 -4.48 13.53
CA MET A 37 18.42 -3.62 12.37
C MET A 37 17.46 -2.43 12.33
N THR A 38 17.73 -1.47 11.44
CA THR A 38 16.75 -0.44 11.06
C THR A 38 16.12 -0.85 9.74
N LEU A 39 14.79 -0.90 9.66
CA LEU A 39 14.08 -1.25 8.42
C LEU A 39 13.75 0.00 7.63
N THR A 40 13.83 -0.11 6.31
CA THR A 40 13.18 0.79 5.37
C THR A 40 12.09 0.02 4.62
N CYS A 41 10.85 0.48 4.72
CA CYS A 41 9.70 -0.07 4.01
C CYS A 41 9.30 0.90 2.91
N SER A 42 9.46 0.49 1.66
CA SER A 42 8.97 1.19 0.47
C SER A 42 7.69 0.54 -0.02
N SER A 43 6.62 1.32 -0.17
CA SER A 43 5.36 0.91 -0.78
C SER A 43 5.15 1.68 -2.08
N LYS A 44 5.31 0.99 -3.21
CA LYS A 44 5.18 1.56 -4.55
C LYS A 44 3.82 1.20 -5.13
N VAL A 45 3.04 2.21 -5.48
CA VAL A 45 1.77 2.03 -6.17
C VAL A 45 2.03 2.10 -7.67
N CYS A 46 1.59 1.10 -8.40
CA CYS A 46 1.83 0.94 -9.81
C CYS A 46 0.52 0.93 -10.59
N SER A 47 0.52 1.61 -11.74
CA SER A 47 -0.57 1.61 -12.71
C SER A 47 0.00 1.25 -14.08
N PHE A 48 -0.59 0.26 -14.75
CA PHE A 48 -0.08 -0.27 -16.02
C PHE A 48 1.41 -0.62 -15.96
N GLY A 49 1.83 -1.23 -14.83
CA GLY A 49 3.23 -1.61 -14.58
C GLY A 49 4.19 -0.45 -14.30
N LYS A 50 3.73 0.80 -14.29
CA LYS A 50 4.56 1.98 -14.00
C LYS A 50 4.32 2.49 -12.59
N GLN A 51 5.40 2.81 -11.87
CA GLN A 51 5.32 3.46 -10.56
C GLN A 51 4.67 4.84 -10.70
N VAL A 52 3.59 5.07 -9.96
CA VAL A 52 2.86 6.34 -9.92
C VAL A 52 3.22 7.13 -8.68
N VAL A 53 3.29 6.45 -7.53
CA VAL A 53 3.66 7.04 -6.25
C VAL A 53 4.40 6.02 -5.42
N GLU A 54 5.32 6.50 -4.58
CA GLU A 54 6.07 5.69 -3.63
C GLU A 54 6.01 6.34 -2.26
N LYS A 55 5.77 5.53 -1.25
CA LYS A 55 5.88 5.93 0.15
C LYS A 55 7.02 5.15 0.78
N VAL A 56 7.99 5.87 1.34
CA VAL A 56 9.13 5.27 2.06
C VAL A 56 9.02 5.63 3.53
N GLU A 57 9.07 4.61 4.37
CA GLU A 57 9.02 4.74 5.83
C GLU A 57 10.22 4.01 6.42
N THR A 58 10.78 4.56 7.51
CA THR A 58 11.93 3.99 8.18
C THR A 58 11.58 3.76 9.64
N GLU A 59 11.75 2.52 10.09
CA GLU A 59 11.33 2.09 11.42
C GLU A 59 12.48 1.44 12.18
N ARG A 60 12.59 1.75 13.46
CA ARG A 60 13.57 1.14 14.36
C ARG A 60 12.91 0.04 15.17
N ALA A 61 13.69 -0.96 15.54
CA ALA A 61 13.16 -2.09 16.27
C ALA A 61 12.86 -1.75 17.73
N GLN A 62 11.86 -2.44 18.27
CA GLN A 62 11.58 -2.54 19.70
C GLN A 62 11.83 -3.99 20.13
N LEU A 63 12.63 -4.20 21.19
CA LEU A 63 12.89 -5.54 21.70
C LEU A 63 11.72 -6.02 22.56
N GLU A 64 11.06 -7.09 22.15
CA GLU A 64 9.93 -7.71 22.84
C GLU A 64 10.05 -9.23 22.79
N ASP A 65 9.94 -9.90 23.94
CA ASP A 65 10.00 -11.36 24.04
C ASP A 65 11.20 -12.00 23.30
N GLY A 66 12.35 -11.33 23.34
CA GLY A 66 13.59 -11.77 22.68
C GLY A 66 13.62 -11.59 21.16
N ARG A 67 12.65 -10.88 20.59
CA ARG A 67 12.50 -10.59 19.16
C ARG A 67 12.51 -9.08 18.92
N PHE A 68 13.02 -8.66 17.76
CA PHE A 68 13.04 -7.27 17.34
C PHE A 68 11.79 -6.99 16.50
N VAL A 69 10.87 -6.21 17.05
CA VAL A 69 9.57 -5.92 16.44
C VAL A 69 9.54 -4.51 15.85
N TYR A 70 8.99 -4.38 14.65
CA TYR A 70 8.85 -3.14 13.91
C TYR A 70 7.38 -2.86 13.66
N ARG A 71 6.91 -1.65 13.96
CA ARG A 71 5.49 -1.30 13.84
C ARG A 71 5.29 0.02 13.12
N LEU A 72 4.77 -0.04 11.91
CA LEU A 72 4.29 1.13 11.19
C LEU A 72 2.77 1.18 11.38
N LEU A 73 2.31 1.89 12.39
CA LEU A 73 0.89 1.91 12.77
C LEU A 73 0.18 3.14 12.22
N ARG A 74 -1.06 2.94 11.74
CA ARG A 74 -1.94 4.01 11.26
C ARG A 74 -1.24 4.95 10.28
N SER A 75 -0.41 4.37 9.41
CA SER A 75 0.30 5.10 8.38
C SER A 75 -0.72 5.63 7.36
N PRO A 76 -0.86 6.96 7.16
CA PRO A 76 -1.91 7.51 6.30
C PRO A 76 -1.67 7.11 4.84
N MET A 77 -2.74 6.72 4.16
CA MET A 77 -2.70 6.52 2.71
C MET A 77 -2.45 7.86 2.01
N CYS A 78 -1.74 7.83 0.88
CA CYS A 78 -1.60 9.03 0.07
C CYS A 78 -2.92 9.40 -0.61
N GLU A 79 -3.08 10.67 -0.97
CA GLU A 79 -4.30 11.18 -1.58
C GLU A 79 -4.68 10.41 -2.85
N TYR A 80 -3.68 9.99 -3.65
CA TYR A 80 -3.89 9.16 -4.82
C TYR A 80 -4.68 7.88 -4.51
N LEU A 81 -4.29 7.15 -3.46
CA LEU A 81 -4.98 5.92 -3.04
C LEU A 81 -6.37 6.20 -2.49
N VAL A 82 -6.54 7.27 -1.71
CA VAL A 82 -7.85 7.65 -1.18
C VAL A 82 -8.81 8.00 -2.32
N ASN A 83 -8.37 8.81 -3.28
CA ASN A 83 -9.15 9.18 -4.45
C ASN A 83 -9.42 7.97 -5.36
N PHE A 84 -8.44 7.07 -5.51
CA PHE A 84 -8.62 5.81 -6.22
C PHE A 84 -9.75 4.97 -5.59
N LEU A 85 -9.74 4.77 -4.27
CA LEU A 85 -10.78 4.04 -3.55
C LEU A 85 -12.16 4.68 -3.71
N HIS A 86 -12.25 6.01 -3.64
CA HIS A 86 -13.51 6.73 -3.86
C HIS A 86 -14.06 6.51 -5.27
N LYS A 87 -13.22 6.67 -6.31
CA LYS A 87 -13.62 6.45 -7.71
C LYS A 87 -13.98 4.98 -7.97
N LEU A 88 -13.22 4.04 -7.43
CA LEU A 88 -13.46 2.60 -7.59
C LEU A 88 -14.84 2.22 -7.02
N ARG A 89 -15.17 2.73 -5.82
CA ARG A 89 -16.47 2.48 -5.16
C ARG A 89 -17.67 3.09 -5.88
N GLN A 90 -17.47 4.05 -6.78
CA GLN A 90 -18.55 4.66 -7.57
C GLN A 90 -18.90 3.87 -8.82
N LEU A 91 -18.09 2.88 -9.21
CA LEU A 91 -18.39 2.05 -10.36
C LEU A 91 -19.64 1.21 -10.08
N PRO A 92 -20.60 1.12 -11.02
CA PRO A 92 -21.89 0.50 -10.77
C PRO A 92 -21.79 -1.02 -10.69
N GLU A 93 -20.79 -1.61 -11.36
CA GLU A 93 -20.67 -3.05 -11.49
C GLU A 93 -19.29 -3.58 -11.09
N ARG A 94 -19.28 -4.73 -10.42
CA ARG A 94 -18.07 -5.38 -9.91
C ARG A 94 -17.06 -5.68 -11.01
N TYR A 95 -17.53 -6.10 -12.19
CA TYR A 95 -16.62 -6.40 -13.30
C TYR A 95 -15.84 -5.15 -13.73
N MET A 96 -16.46 -3.96 -13.69
CA MET A 96 -15.79 -2.70 -14.03
C MET A 96 -14.70 -2.36 -13.00
N MET A 97 -14.97 -2.62 -11.72
CA MET A 97 -13.97 -2.46 -10.65
C MET A 97 -12.79 -3.40 -10.88
N ASN A 98 -13.06 -4.67 -11.17
CA ASN A 98 -12.02 -5.66 -11.42
C ASN A 98 -11.19 -5.32 -12.67
N SER A 99 -11.79 -4.82 -13.75
CA SER A 99 -11.04 -4.35 -14.93
C SER A 99 -10.11 -3.18 -14.62
N VAL A 100 -10.47 -2.31 -13.68
CA VAL A 100 -9.54 -1.26 -13.19
C VAL A 100 -8.41 -1.87 -12.36
N LEU A 101 -8.74 -2.83 -11.48
CA LEU A 101 -7.78 -3.49 -10.60
C LEU A 101 -6.76 -4.38 -11.34
N GLU A 102 -7.08 -4.89 -12.53
CA GLU A 102 -6.16 -5.68 -13.38
C GLU A 102 -4.82 -4.98 -13.62
N ASN A 103 -4.84 -3.65 -13.73
CA ASN A 103 -3.64 -2.85 -14.01
C ASN A 103 -3.16 -2.06 -12.78
N PHE A 104 -3.73 -2.32 -11.61
CA PHE A 104 -3.37 -1.67 -10.35
C PHE A 104 -2.66 -2.66 -9.44
N THR A 105 -1.40 -2.38 -9.10
CA THR A 105 -0.62 -3.23 -8.21
C THR A 105 0.10 -2.39 -7.15
N ILE A 106 0.46 -3.03 -6.04
CA ILE A 106 1.34 -2.42 -5.04
C ILE A 106 2.56 -3.33 -4.88
N LEU A 107 3.75 -2.76 -4.92
CA LEU A 107 4.99 -3.46 -4.62
C LEU A 107 5.54 -2.94 -3.30
N GLN A 108 5.59 -3.81 -2.29
CA GLN A 108 6.22 -3.52 -1.02
C GLN A 108 7.63 -4.11 -0.99
N VAL A 109 8.61 -3.27 -0.69
CA VAL A 109 10.02 -3.64 -0.61
C VAL A 109 10.52 -3.24 0.77
N VAL A 110 10.91 -4.23 1.57
CA VAL A 110 11.49 -4.04 2.91
C VAL A 110 12.98 -4.34 2.83
N THR A 111 13.79 -3.35 3.19
CA THR A 111 15.25 -3.46 3.20
C THR A 111 15.84 -3.15 4.56
N ASN A 112 17.02 -3.70 4.82
CA ASN A 112 17.88 -3.20 5.88
C ASN A 112 18.42 -1.83 5.45
N ARG A 113 18.18 -0.79 6.25
CA ARG A 113 18.57 0.58 5.94
C ARG A 113 20.08 0.73 5.74
N ASP A 114 20.88 0.04 6.54
CA ASP A 114 22.32 0.25 6.60
C ASP A 114 23.05 -0.57 5.52
N THR A 115 22.62 -1.82 5.31
CA THR A 115 23.26 -2.73 4.34
C THR A 115 22.62 -2.71 2.95
N GLN A 116 21.43 -2.12 2.81
CA GLN A 116 20.59 -2.19 1.61
C GLN A 116 20.17 -3.61 1.22
N GLU A 117 20.32 -4.57 2.13
CA GLU A 117 19.88 -5.95 1.93
C GLU A 117 18.36 -6.01 1.77
N LEU A 118 17.90 -6.80 0.79
CA LEU A 118 16.49 -7.08 0.58
C LEU A 118 16.01 -8.15 1.56
N LEU A 119 15.11 -7.78 2.46
CA LEU A 119 14.59 -8.67 3.51
C LEU A 119 13.26 -9.29 3.11
N LEU A 120 12.36 -8.50 2.53
CA LEU A 120 11.07 -8.95 2.04
C LEU A 120 10.66 -8.14 0.82
N CYS A 121 10.10 -8.83 -0.18
CA CYS A 121 9.51 -8.22 -1.35
C CYS A 121 8.14 -8.85 -1.59
N THR A 122 7.08 -8.06 -1.50
CA THR A 122 5.70 -8.51 -1.64
C THR A 122 5.01 -7.74 -2.74
N ALA A 123 4.56 -8.45 -3.78
CA ALA A 123 3.70 -7.89 -4.82
C ALA A 123 2.23 -8.16 -4.46
N TYR A 124 1.41 -7.11 -4.49
CA TYR A 124 -0.02 -7.16 -4.25
C TYR A 124 -0.78 -6.96 -5.56
N VAL A 125 -1.68 -7.90 -5.82
CA VAL A 125 -2.70 -7.84 -6.87
C VAL A 125 -4.07 -7.92 -6.20
N PHE A 126 -5.09 -7.32 -6.82
CA PHE A 126 -6.35 -7.05 -6.15
C PHE A 126 -7.55 -7.51 -6.98
N GLU A 127 -8.60 -7.94 -6.29
CA GLU A 127 -9.94 -8.17 -6.84
C GLU A 127 -10.98 -7.71 -5.80
N VAL A 128 -12.15 -7.27 -6.26
CA VAL A 128 -13.30 -7.03 -5.38
C VAL A 128 -13.92 -8.36 -4.96
N SER A 129 -13.95 -8.59 -3.64
CA SER A 129 -14.50 -9.80 -3.01
C SER A 129 -15.92 -10.13 -3.49
N THR A 130 -16.17 -11.41 -3.75
CA THR A 130 -17.52 -11.98 -3.95
C THR A 130 -18.17 -12.44 -2.65
N SER A 131 -17.39 -12.47 -1.56
CA SER A 131 -17.83 -13.02 -0.28
C SER A 131 -18.62 -11.98 0.52
N GLU A 132 -19.77 -12.40 1.02
CA GLU A 132 -20.53 -11.64 2.03
C GLU A 132 -19.75 -11.52 3.36
N HIS A 133 -18.74 -12.38 3.57
CA HIS A 133 -17.98 -12.49 4.81
C HIS A 133 -16.71 -11.61 4.85
N GLY A 134 -16.51 -10.71 3.87
CA GLY A 134 -15.45 -9.71 3.89
C GLY A 134 -14.26 -10.01 2.96
N ALA A 135 -13.10 -9.40 3.29
CA ALA A 135 -11.90 -9.49 2.47
C ALA A 135 -11.18 -10.85 2.64
N GLN A 136 -10.62 -11.36 1.54
CA GLN A 136 -9.86 -12.60 1.49
C GLN A 136 -8.52 -12.36 0.80
N HIS A 137 -7.54 -13.23 1.04
CA HIS A 137 -6.23 -13.16 0.38
C HIS A 137 -5.62 -14.56 0.22
N HIS A 138 -4.74 -14.68 -0.77
CA HIS A 138 -3.91 -15.86 -1.00
C HIS A 138 -2.45 -15.43 -1.13
N ILE A 139 -1.54 -16.21 -0.56
CA ILE A 139 -0.11 -15.91 -0.53
C ILE A 139 0.62 -16.94 -1.37
N TYR A 140 1.41 -16.44 -2.33
CA TYR A 140 2.20 -17.27 -3.22
C TYR A 140 3.68 -16.90 -3.10
N ARG A 141 4.55 -17.91 -3.13
CA ARG A 141 5.99 -17.67 -3.22
C ARG A 141 6.35 -17.49 -4.69
N LEU A 142 6.89 -16.32 -5.02
CA LEU A 142 7.42 -16.06 -6.36
C LEU A 142 8.68 -16.90 -6.60
N VAL A 143 8.70 -17.58 -7.74
CA VAL A 143 9.85 -18.32 -8.25
C VAL A 143 10.17 -17.79 -9.63
N ARG A 144 11.46 -17.79 -9.97
CA ARG A 144 11.91 -17.49 -11.33
C ARG A 144 12.19 -18.82 -12.02
N ASP A 145 11.49 -19.06 -13.12
CA ASP A 145 11.79 -20.17 -14.03
C ASP A 145 13.06 -19.88 -14.86
#